data_AF-A0A7I7R6H7-F1
#
_entry.id   AF-A0A7I7R6H7-F1
#
_cell.length_a   1.000
_cell.length_b   1.000
_cell.length_c   1.000
_cell.angle_alpha   90.00
_cell.angle_beta   90.00
_cell.angle_gamma   90.00
#
_symmetry.space_group_name_H-M   'P 1'
#
loop_
_entity.id
_entity.type
_entity.pdbx_description
1 polymer ?
#
loop_
_entity_poly.entity_id
_entity_poly.type
_entity_poly.pdbx_seq_one_letter_code
_entity_poly.pdbx_strand_id
1 'polypeptide(L)'
;MPEELGAHADAARTREAALARRLQRSVHTDRAFVATLHDAAQVTVAGRRRLDSIEAEIRHAVAQHRATLDTPVGARQFQRFLTAKTCDIHQVIADTVADSRARARATRALGGGYSTEDRQRPSIQAVDHKRGPATDDERRRNQVDAFREVFGRAPTSASDWTTAAALDAHTYNPEFHGVHSQVRVVKIDPVAGQGVVRTSQWIEQPWVHRLSARDAGNGRGATKDFDPEDTKVTAYIDYDNGIVVMRQNPSIELDSDGSALQVKTGVPQGSVTQASDGSVRIRYDAGNPLAMSPSTDAHGPLGSHRLSVNGDLVFTPGPGGVHVDGTRTDYPSLEVYQDLPGGSTRTVLIDPAQSGGSHAPMFNLPFHHDIGAGGTAFAPFDHGGSWNPRFDVRTPIPATDFGPTTAPPSVSSASGRPGGVPA
;
A
#
# COMPACT_ATOMS: atom_id res chain seq x y z
N MET A 1 -56.46 29.84 -27.89
CA MET A 1 -55.84 31.18 -27.99
C MET A 1 -55.55 31.83 -26.63
N PRO A 2 -56.52 32.03 -25.68
CA PRO A 2 -56.16 32.61 -24.37
C PRO A 2 -55.30 31.66 -23.51
N GLU A 3 -55.62 30.36 -23.54
CA GLU A 3 -55.03 29.34 -22.66
C GLU A 3 -53.55 29.05 -22.97
N GLU A 4 -53.17 29.08 -24.24
CA GLU A 4 -51.78 28.87 -24.70
C GLU A 4 -50.85 29.98 -24.17
N LEU A 5 -51.34 31.23 -24.13
CA LEU A 5 -50.61 32.36 -23.55
C LEU A 5 -50.40 32.19 -22.03
N GLY A 6 -51.39 31.61 -21.33
CA GLY A 6 -51.26 31.22 -19.92
C GLY A 6 -50.16 30.18 -19.71
N ALA A 7 -50.20 29.09 -20.47
CA ALA A 7 -49.21 28.01 -20.40
C ALA A 7 -47.77 28.51 -20.63
N HIS A 8 -47.56 29.43 -21.58
CA HIS A 8 -46.25 30.05 -21.79
C HIS A 8 -45.81 30.94 -20.62
N ALA A 9 -46.72 31.68 -19.99
CA ALA A 9 -46.42 32.50 -18.81
C ALA A 9 -46.12 31.66 -17.55
N ASP A 10 -46.79 30.51 -17.37
CA ASP A 10 -46.49 29.56 -16.30
C ASP A 10 -45.14 28.85 -16.53
N ALA A 11 -44.82 28.49 -17.78
CA ALA A 11 -43.52 27.93 -18.15
C ALA A 11 -42.36 28.93 -17.93
N ALA A 12 -42.58 30.22 -18.19
CA ALA A 12 -41.64 31.29 -17.90
C ALA A 12 -41.39 31.42 -16.39
N ARG A 13 -42.44 31.60 -15.57
CA ARG A 13 -42.35 31.66 -14.10
C ARG A 13 -41.71 30.41 -13.49
N THR A 14 -41.94 29.24 -14.06
CA THR A 14 -41.30 27.98 -13.64
C THR A 14 -39.79 27.98 -13.89
N ARG A 15 -39.34 28.50 -15.05
CA ARG A 15 -37.91 28.66 -15.38
C ARG A 15 -37.23 29.72 -14.52
N GLU A 16 -37.89 30.85 -14.27
CA GLU A 16 -37.39 31.90 -13.36
C GLU A 16 -37.20 31.37 -11.94
N ALA A 17 -38.19 30.65 -11.40
CA ALA A 17 -38.09 30.02 -10.09
C ALA A 17 -36.99 28.96 -10.03
N ALA A 18 -36.76 28.20 -11.09
CA ALA A 18 -35.64 27.26 -11.19
C ALA A 18 -34.28 27.97 -11.24
N LEU A 19 -34.18 29.10 -11.95
CA LEU A 19 -32.97 29.92 -12.02
C LEU A 19 -32.65 30.59 -10.68
N ALA A 20 -33.66 31.13 -9.99
CA ALA A 20 -33.50 31.66 -8.63
C ALA A 20 -32.99 30.60 -7.65
N ARG A 21 -33.55 29.37 -7.69
CA ARG A 21 -33.07 28.24 -6.89
C ARG A 21 -31.65 27.77 -7.27
N ARG A 22 -31.20 27.99 -8.51
CA ARG A 22 -29.80 27.73 -8.91
C ARG A 22 -28.86 28.81 -8.38
N LEU A 23 -29.24 30.09 -8.49
CA LEU A 23 -28.46 31.21 -7.97
C LEU A 23 -28.27 31.11 -6.44
N GLN A 24 -29.35 30.83 -5.72
CA GLN A 24 -29.31 30.64 -4.26
C GLN A 24 -28.41 29.48 -3.84
N ARG A 25 -28.43 28.35 -4.58
CA ARG A 25 -27.51 27.22 -4.33
C ARG A 25 -26.05 27.63 -4.55
N SER A 26 -25.72 28.26 -5.69
CA SER A 26 -24.35 28.75 -5.94
C SER A 26 -23.86 29.65 -4.80
N VAL A 27 -24.61 30.71 -4.47
CA VAL A 27 -24.21 31.67 -3.42
C VAL A 27 -24.03 31.01 -2.04
N HIS A 28 -24.75 29.92 -1.75
CA HIS A 28 -24.52 29.13 -0.53
C HIS A 28 -23.23 28.30 -0.62
N THR A 29 -23.02 27.58 -1.73
CA THR A 29 -21.81 26.78 -1.98
C THR A 29 -20.55 27.65 -2.01
N ASP A 30 -20.60 28.81 -2.66
CA ASP A 30 -19.51 29.79 -2.74
C ASP A 30 -19.07 30.27 -1.35
N ARG A 31 -20.02 30.56 -0.46
CA ARG A 31 -19.74 30.95 0.94
C ARG A 31 -19.11 29.81 1.74
N ALA A 32 -19.61 28.59 1.60
CA ALA A 32 -19.06 27.43 2.28
C ALA A 32 -17.64 27.09 1.78
N PHE A 33 -17.37 27.27 0.48
CA PHE A 33 -16.06 27.08 -0.13
C PHE A 33 -15.05 28.12 0.39
N VAL A 34 -15.41 29.41 0.39
CA VAL A 34 -14.55 30.49 0.92
C VAL A 34 -14.23 30.30 2.41
N ALA A 35 -15.20 29.89 3.23
CA ALA A 35 -14.96 29.55 4.63
C ALA A 35 -13.98 28.36 4.77
N THR A 36 -14.20 27.29 3.99
CA THR A 36 -13.32 26.10 3.99
C THR A 36 -11.87 26.46 3.64
N LEU A 37 -11.66 27.36 2.67
CA LEU A 37 -10.35 27.87 2.26
C LEU A 37 -9.70 28.79 3.30
N HIS A 38 -10.46 29.73 3.88
CA HIS A 38 -9.95 30.62 4.93
C HIS A 38 -9.38 29.82 6.10
N ASP A 39 -10.15 28.85 6.58
CA ASP A 39 -9.77 28.05 7.73
C ASP A 39 -8.62 27.08 7.40
N ALA A 40 -8.49 26.62 6.14
CA ALA A 40 -7.30 25.90 5.65
C ALA A 40 -6.01 26.75 5.76
N ALA A 41 -6.10 28.04 5.41
CA ALA A 41 -4.99 28.96 5.53
C ALA A 41 -4.63 29.20 7.01
N GLN A 42 -5.62 29.30 7.91
CA GLN A 42 -5.38 29.44 9.35
C GLN A 42 -4.64 28.22 9.93
N VAL A 43 -5.05 26.98 9.59
CA VAL A 43 -4.35 25.77 10.03
C VAL A 43 -2.93 25.70 9.46
N THR A 44 -2.75 26.04 8.18
CA THR A 44 -1.42 26.10 7.53
C THR A 44 -0.49 27.10 8.24
N VAL A 45 -1.00 28.27 8.61
CA VAL A 45 -0.25 29.30 9.37
C VAL A 45 0.04 28.83 10.81
N ALA A 46 -0.89 28.14 11.46
CA ALA A 46 -0.69 27.58 12.80
C ALA A 46 0.38 26.48 12.80
N GLY A 47 0.33 25.54 11.85
CA GLY A 47 1.33 24.50 11.65
C GLY A 47 2.72 25.09 11.41
N ARG A 48 2.83 26.10 10.53
CA ARG A 48 4.10 26.82 10.32
C ARG A 48 4.64 27.45 11.60
N ARG A 49 3.82 28.21 12.35
CA ARG A 49 4.24 28.83 13.63
C ARG A 49 4.72 27.79 14.65
N ARG A 50 4.16 26.57 14.62
CA ARG A 50 4.58 25.48 15.51
C ARG A 50 5.90 24.86 15.06
N LEU A 51 6.16 24.73 13.76
CA LEU A 51 7.49 24.38 13.24
C LEU A 51 8.54 25.45 13.56
N ASP A 52 8.20 26.74 13.42
CA ASP A 52 9.07 27.87 13.78
C ASP A 52 9.43 27.84 15.29
N SER A 53 8.49 27.44 16.17
CA SER A 53 8.73 27.19 17.60
C SER A 53 9.71 26.05 17.83
N ILE A 54 9.50 24.90 17.17
CA ILE A 54 10.37 23.73 17.33
C ILE A 54 11.80 24.05 16.85
N GLU A 55 11.96 24.84 15.77
CA GLU A 55 13.28 25.31 15.35
C GLU A 55 13.94 26.21 16.40
N ALA A 56 13.20 27.13 17.00
CA ALA A 56 13.70 27.99 18.08
C ALA A 56 14.11 27.17 19.32
N GLU A 57 13.33 26.15 19.69
CA GLU A 57 13.63 25.21 20.77
C GLU A 57 14.91 24.40 20.48
N ILE A 58 15.09 23.90 19.26
CA ILE A 58 16.31 23.19 18.84
C ILE A 58 17.54 24.13 18.89
N ARG A 59 17.44 25.33 18.31
CA ARG A 59 18.52 26.34 18.34
C ARG A 59 18.91 26.70 19.77
N HIS A 60 17.94 26.87 20.67
CA HIS A 60 18.17 27.16 22.08
C HIS A 60 18.86 25.99 22.81
N ALA A 61 18.39 24.76 22.59
CA ALA A 61 19.00 23.56 23.16
C ALA A 61 20.45 23.36 22.69
N VAL A 62 20.75 23.57 21.39
CA VAL A 62 22.12 23.56 20.85
C VAL A 62 23.01 24.59 21.54
N ALA A 63 22.51 25.82 21.74
CA ALA A 63 23.27 26.89 22.39
C ALA A 63 23.58 26.57 23.86
N GLN A 64 22.63 25.97 24.60
CA GLN A 64 22.80 25.61 26.01
C GLN A 64 23.70 24.38 26.22
N HIS A 65 23.51 23.32 25.43
CA HIS A 65 24.15 22.01 25.69
C HIS A 65 25.55 21.89 25.08
N ARG A 66 26.04 22.92 24.38
CA ARG A 66 27.33 22.89 23.65
C ARG A 66 28.52 22.43 24.48
N ALA A 67 28.54 22.71 25.79
CA ALA A 67 29.60 22.31 26.71
C ALA A 67 29.40 20.93 27.39
N THR A 68 28.26 20.26 27.18
CA THR A 68 27.97 18.93 27.75
C THR A 68 27.91 17.82 26.70
N LEU A 69 27.83 18.18 25.41
CA LEU A 69 27.89 17.25 24.27
C LEU A 69 29.19 16.41 24.23
N ASP A 70 30.30 16.95 24.73
CA ASP A 70 31.59 16.24 24.82
C ASP A 70 31.56 15.07 25.81
N THR A 71 30.48 14.91 26.59
CA THR A 71 30.26 13.76 27.47
C THR A 71 29.33 12.72 26.83
N PRO A 72 29.60 11.41 26.94
CA PRO A 72 28.69 10.37 26.44
C PRO A 72 27.28 10.39 27.07
N VAL A 73 27.11 11.03 28.22
CA VAL A 73 25.79 11.21 28.86
C VAL A 73 25.03 12.37 28.20
N GLY A 74 25.66 13.55 28.08
CA GLY A 74 25.06 14.73 27.43
C GLY A 74 24.74 14.48 25.96
N ALA A 75 25.63 13.79 25.23
CA ALA A 75 25.36 13.37 23.84
C ALA A 75 24.09 12.51 23.73
N ARG A 76 23.91 11.51 24.60
CA ARG A 76 22.71 10.65 24.61
C ARG A 76 21.44 11.39 25.05
N GLN A 77 21.55 12.34 25.97
CA GLN A 77 20.43 13.19 26.38
C GLN A 77 20.00 14.10 25.23
N PHE A 78 20.95 14.73 24.54
CA PHE A 78 20.67 15.59 23.39
C PHE A 78 20.13 14.80 22.18
N GLN A 79 20.61 13.58 21.92
CA GLN A 79 20.02 12.68 20.93
C GLN A 79 18.55 12.38 21.23
N ARG A 80 18.20 12.04 22.49
CA ARG A 80 16.80 11.83 22.89
C ARG A 80 15.93 13.07 22.71
N PHE A 81 16.46 14.25 23.00
CA PHE A 81 15.78 15.52 22.73
C PHE A 81 15.53 15.71 21.22
N LEU A 82 16.53 15.47 20.36
CA LEU A 82 16.36 15.56 18.91
C LEU A 82 15.34 14.53 18.39
N THR A 83 15.34 13.29 18.87
CA THR A 83 14.31 12.29 18.52
C THR A 83 12.91 12.79 18.88
N ALA A 84 12.72 13.35 20.08
CA ALA A 84 11.43 13.92 20.49
C ALA A 84 11.01 15.10 19.59
N LYS A 85 11.94 16.01 19.24
CA LYS A 85 11.64 17.13 18.33
C LYS A 85 11.34 16.68 16.90
N THR A 86 11.96 15.60 16.41
CA THR A 86 11.58 14.96 15.13
C THR A 86 10.14 14.44 15.18
N CYS A 87 9.74 13.80 16.27
CA CYS A 87 8.34 13.37 16.46
C CYS A 87 7.38 14.57 16.54
N ASP A 88 7.74 15.66 17.24
CA ASP A 88 6.93 16.89 17.26
C ASP A 88 6.73 17.46 15.84
N ILE A 89 7.78 17.51 15.02
CA ILE A 89 7.72 17.98 13.62
C ILE A 89 6.79 17.08 12.79
N HIS A 90 6.93 15.76 12.92
CA HIS A 90 6.08 14.81 12.20
C HIS A 90 4.61 14.93 12.61
N GLN A 91 4.30 15.10 13.90
CA GLN A 91 2.93 15.30 14.37
C GLN A 91 2.30 16.56 13.78
N VAL A 92 3.01 17.69 13.82
CA VAL A 92 2.52 18.98 13.27
C VAL A 92 2.20 18.89 11.78
N ILE A 93 3.02 18.16 11.02
CA ILE A 93 2.77 17.94 9.59
C ILE A 93 1.61 16.95 9.39
N ALA A 94 1.54 15.86 10.18
CA ALA A 94 0.44 14.90 10.11
C ALA A 94 -0.93 15.56 10.40
N ASP A 95 -1.02 16.38 11.45
CA ASP A 95 -2.23 17.15 11.81
C ASP A 95 -2.64 18.10 10.66
N THR A 96 -1.68 18.85 10.11
CA THR A 96 -1.90 19.78 8.99
C THR A 96 -2.36 19.05 7.73
N VAL A 97 -1.80 17.86 7.46
CA VAL A 97 -2.20 17.01 6.32
C VAL A 97 -3.57 16.37 6.55
N ALA A 98 -3.90 15.94 7.77
CA ALA A 98 -5.21 15.37 8.11
C ALA A 98 -6.34 16.40 7.97
N ASP A 99 -6.12 17.62 8.45
CA ASP A 99 -7.00 18.78 8.24
C ASP A 99 -7.18 19.09 6.74
N SER A 100 -6.07 19.17 6.00
CA SER A 100 -6.09 19.38 4.54
C SER A 100 -6.90 18.31 3.81
N ARG A 101 -6.76 17.02 4.18
CA ARG A 101 -7.58 15.92 3.65
C ARG A 101 -9.06 16.06 4.03
N ALA A 102 -9.38 16.50 5.24
CA ALA A 102 -10.75 16.75 5.67
C ALA A 102 -11.41 17.89 4.87
N ARG A 103 -10.67 18.99 4.64
CA ARG A 103 -11.12 20.11 3.79
C ARG A 103 -11.24 19.71 2.32
N ALA A 104 -10.32 18.90 1.81
CA ALA A 104 -10.43 18.33 0.46
C ALA A 104 -11.62 17.36 0.30
N ARG A 105 -12.13 16.76 1.38
CA ARG A 105 -13.43 16.04 1.37
C ARG A 105 -14.60 17.02 1.38
N ALA A 106 -14.58 18.05 2.22
CA ALA A 106 -15.62 19.09 2.26
C ALA A 106 -15.78 19.81 0.90
N THR A 107 -14.67 20.27 0.29
CA THR A 107 -14.66 20.88 -1.05
C THR A 107 -15.19 19.95 -2.14
N ARG A 108 -14.89 18.63 -2.07
CA ARG A 108 -15.46 17.66 -3.02
C ARG A 108 -16.96 17.46 -2.83
N ALA A 109 -17.47 17.48 -1.59
CA ALA A 109 -18.90 17.45 -1.31
C ALA A 109 -19.61 18.73 -1.81
N LEU A 110 -18.98 19.90 -1.63
CA LEU A 110 -19.47 21.18 -2.20
C LEU A 110 -19.51 21.18 -3.72
N GLY A 111 -18.68 20.37 -4.39
CA GLY A 111 -18.71 20.18 -5.85
C GLY A 111 -20.10 19.80 -6.40
N GLY A 112 -20.91 19.07 -5.63
CA GLY A 112 -22.30 18.75 -5.98
C GLY A 112 -23.24 19.96 -6.07
N GLY A 113 -22.92 21.06 -5.37
CA GLY A 113 -23.68 22.31 -5.43
C GLY A 113 -23.55 23.08 -6.75
N TYR A 114 -22.45 22.84 -7.48
CA TYR A 114 -22.20 23.40 -8.82
C TYR A 114 -22.71 22.50 -9.96
N SER A 115 -23.20 21.29 -9.66
CA SER A 115 -23.70 20.36 -10.66
C SER A 115 -24.92 20.94 -11.40
N THR A 116 -24.77 21.09 -12.71
CA THR A 116 -25.90 21.28 -13.62
C THR A 116 -26.44 19.93 -14.01
N GLU A 117 -27.73 19.71 -13.77
CA GLU A 117 -28.47 18.63 -14.41
C GLU A 117 -28.41 18.85 -15.94
N ASP A 118 -28.26 17.75 -16.67
CA ASP A 118 -27.87 17.66 -18.09
C ASP A 118 -26.57 18.37 -18.52
N ARG A 119 -25.50 17.57 -18.55
CA ARG A 119 -24.54 17.61 -19.66
C ARG A 119 -24.19 16.19 -20.12
N GLN A 120 -24.92 15.72 -21.12
CA GLN A 120 -24.59 14.51 -21.88
C GLN A 120 -23.16 14.65 -22.43
N ARG A 121 -22.22 13.87 -21.89
CA ARG A 121 -20.79 14.05 -22.16
C ARG A 121 -20.39 13.38 -23.48
N PRO A 122 -19.66 14.07 -24.38
CA PRO A 122 -18.84 13.39 -25.37
C PRO A 122 -17.78 12.54 -24.65
N SER A 123 -17.54 11.33 -25.12
CA SER A 123 -16.46 10.46 -24.63
C SER A 123 -15.11 11.01 -25.07
N ILE A 124 -14.34 11.57 -24.15
CA ILE A 124 -12.90 11.80 -24.37
C ILE A 124 -12.21 10.45 -24.24
N GLN A 125 -11.75 9.93 -25.37
CA GLN A 125 -11.02 8.67 -25.45
C GLN A 125 -9.62 8.87 -24.88
N ALA A 126 -9.21 8.04 -23.91
CA ALA A 126 -7.83 8.05 -23.43
C ALA A 126 -6.90 7.64 -24.59
N VAL A 127 -5.80 8.37 -24.78
CA VAL A 127 -4.88 8.14 -25.90
C VAL A 127 -3.99 6.95 -25.55
N ASP A 128 -3.91 5.98 -26.45
CA ASP A 128 -2.99 4.85 -26.32
C ASP A 128 -1.53 5.34 -26.30
N HIS A 129 -0.76 4.90 -25.31
CA HIS A 129 0.63 5.26 -25.10
C HIS A 129 1.55 4.03 -25.15
N LYS A 130 1.53 3.40 -26.33
CA LYS A 130 2.66 2.67 -26.94
C LYS A 130 3.36 1.65 -26.01
N ARG A 131 2.78 0.46 -25.88
CA ARG A 131 3.61 -0.74 -25.67
C ARG A 131 4.61 -0.88 -26.83
N GLY A 132 5.89 -0.88 -26.51
CA GLY A 132 6.99 -1.28 -27.41
C GLY A 132 7.84 -2.35 -26.70
N PRO A 133 7.36 -3.60 -26.62
CA PRO A 133 7.79 -4.52 -25.58
C PRO A 133 8.84 -5.54 -26.08
N ALA A 134 9.40 -6.32 -25.15
CA ALA A 134 9.79 -7.70 -25.47
C ALA A 134 8.57 -8.43 -26.06
N THR A 135 8.78 -9.34 -27.01
CA THR A 135 7.65 -10.07 -27.61
C THR A 135 6.81 -10.77 -26.52
N ASP A 136 5.47 -10.81 -26.66
CA ASP A 136 4.63 -11.52 -25.67
C ASP A 136 5.08 -12.99 -25.53
N ASP A 137 5.61 -13.59 -26.60
CA ASP A 137 6.25 -14.92 -26.59
C ASP A 137 7.49 -15.01 -25.67
N GLU A 138 8.29 -13.96 -25.55
CA GLU A 138 9.47 -13.89 -24.67
C GLU A 138 9.04 -13.86 -23.21
N ARG A 139 8.07 -13.01 -22.88
CA ARG A 139 7.48 -12.98 -21.54
C ARG A 139 6.80 -14.30 -21.19
N ARG A 140 6.07 -14.89 -22.14
CA ARG A 140 5.42 -16.20 -22.01
C ARG A 140 6.44 -17.36 -21.90
N ARG A 141 7.70 -17.20 -22.34
CA ARG A 141 8.83 -18.11 -22.04
C ARG A 141 9.39 -17.90 -20.64
N ASN A 142 9.77 -16.68 -20.29
CA ASN A 142 10.37 -16.34 -18.99
C ASN A 142 9.48 -16.78 -17.81
N GLN A 143 8.16 -16.57 -17.92
CA GLN A 143 7.16 -17.06 -16.98
C GLN A 143 7.14 -18.61 -16.86
N VAL A 144 7.25 -19.34 -17.98
CA VAL A 144 7.32 -20.81 -17.95
C VAL A 144 8.57 -21.28 -17.21
N ASP A 145 9.72 -20.65 -17.47
CA ASP A 145 11.00 -21.10 -16.92
C ASP A 145 11.15 -20.72 -15.43
N ALA A 146 10.64 -19.56 -15.00
CA ALA A 146 10.51 -19.21 -13.59
C ALA A 146 9.56 -20.15 -12.82
N PHE A 147 8.46 -20.58 -13.44
CA PHE A 147 7.56 -21.59 -12.85
C PHE A 147 8.21 -22.99 -12.79
N ARG A 148 8.98 -23.37 -13.83
CA ARG A 148 9.74 -24.63 -13.87
C ARG A 148 10.82 -24.70 -12.80
N GLU A 149 11.50 -23.60 -12.48
CA GLU A 149 12.52 -23.55 -11.42
C GLU A 149 11.92 -23.97 -10.06
N VAL A 150 10.72 -23.47 -9.75
CA VAL A 150 10.05 -23.71 -8.46
C VAL A 150 9.33 -25.06 -8.38
N PHE A 151 8.70 -25.50 -9.49
CA PHE A 151 7.78 -26.65 -9.50
C PHE A 151 8.25 -27.85 -10.33
N GLY A 152 9.36 -27.76 -11.07
CA GLY A 152 9.89 -28.83 -11.91
C GLY A 152 9.02 -29.22 -13.12
N ARG A 153 7.92 -28.50 -13.36
CA ARG A 153 6.93 -28.76 -14.42
C ARG A 153 6.59 -27.48 -15.18
N ALA A 154 5.98 -27.61 -16.35
CA ALA A 154 5.38 -26.46 -17.04
C ALA A 154 4.08 -26.01 -16.33
N PRO A 155 3.72 -24.71 -16.40
CA PRO A 155 2.40 -24.23 -16.03
C PRO A 155 1.33 -24.74 -17.01
N THR A 156 0.16 -25.10 -16.48
CA THR A 156 -0.94 -25.80 -17.17
C THR A 156 -2.34 -25.29 -16.82
N SER A 157 -2.56 -24.83 -15.59
CA SER A 157 -3.83 -24.27 -15.11
C SER A 157 -3.86 -22.73 -15.21
N ALA A 158 -5.00 -22.13 -14.88
CA ALA A 158 -5.09 -20.67 -14.70
C ALA A 158 -4.25 -20.19 -13.50
N SER A 159 -4.36 -20.89 -12.36
CA SER A 159 -3.56 -20.65 -11.16
C SER A 159 -2.05 -20.71 -11.46
N ASP A 160 -1.62 -21.70 -12.26
CA ASP A 160 -0.23 -21.83 -12.69
C ASP A 160 0.23 -20.62 -13.52
N TRP A 161 -0.60 -20.07 -14.41
CA TRP A 161 -0.27 -18.85 -15.17
C TRP A 161 -0.16 -17.62 -14.27
N THR A 162 -1.10 -17.46 -13.34
CA THR A 162 -1.09 -16.36 -12.37
C THR A 162 0.16 -16.39 -11.50
N THR A 163 0.56 -17.57 -11.02
CA THR A 163 1.77 -17.78 -10.22
C THR A 163 3.04 -17.66 -11.05
N ALA A 164 3.05 -18.13 -12.30
CA ALA A 164 4.17 -17.93 -13.23
C ALA A 164 4.45 -16.44 -13.50
N ALA A 165 3.41 -15.59 -13.60
CA ALA A 165 3.57 -14.14 -13.72
C ALA A 165 4.10 -13.46 -12.45
N ALA A 166 3.82 -14.00 -11.27
CA ALA A 166 4.40 -13.53 -10.00
C ALA A 166 5.86 -13.96 -9.82
N LEU A 167 6.20 -15.17 -10.26
CA LEU A 167 7.56 -15.74 -10.21
C LEU A 167 8.53 -15.13 -11.23
N ASP A 168 8.03 -14.63 -12.35
CA ASP A 168 8.85 -14.01 -13.40
C ASP A 168 9.51 -12.70 -12.92
N ALA A 169 10.77 -12.80 -12.49
CA ALA A 169 11.57 -11.68 -12.02
C ALA A 169 11.92 -10.65 -13.10
N HIS A 170 11.74 -10.98 -14.39
CA HIS A 170 12.09 -10.05 -15.47
C HIS A 170 11.17 -8.83 -15.50
N THR A 171 11.66 -7.81 -16.20
CA THR A 171 11.06 -6.48 -16.33
C THR A 171 11.02 -6.10 -17.80
N TYR A 172 9.85 -5.69 -18.26
CA TYR A 172 9.52 -5.41 -19.66
C TYR A 172 9.18 -3.94 -19.89
N ASN A 173 8.98 -3.15 -18.83
CA ASN A 173 8.96 -1.69 -18.92
C ASN A 173 10.39 -1.17 -19.19
N PRO A 174 10.64 -0.45 -20.30
CA PRO A 174 11.96 0.11 -20.60
C PRO A 174 12.47 1.12 -19.55
N GLU A 175 11.60 1.77 -18.79
CA GLU A 175 11.98 2.70 -17.70
C GLU A 175 12.78 2.03 -16.58
N PHE A 176 12.69 0.69 -16.44
CA PHE A 176 13.53 -0.05 -15.50
C PHE A 176 14.95 -0.31 -16.00
N HIS A 177 15.32 0.11 -17.22
CA HIS A 177 16.67 -0.03 -17.78
C HIS A 177 17.24 -1.46 -17.70
N GLY A 178 16.39 -2.49 -17.78
CA GLY A 178 16.76 -3.90 -17.65
C GLY A 178 17.02 -4.39 -16.21
N VAL A 179 16.85 -3.55 -15.19
CA VAL A 179 16.99 -3.95 -13.78
C VAL A 179 15.80 -4.80 -13.36
N HIS A 180 16.05 -6.08 -13.06
CA HIS A 180 15.00 -7.05 -12.72
C HIS A 180 14.37 -6.84 -11.34
N SER A 181 13.16 -7.35 -11.17
CA SER A 181 12.46 -7.47 -9.89
C SER A 181 13.15 -8.51 -8.97
N GLN A 182 12.91 -8.42 -7.66
CA GLN A 182 13.37 -9.42 -6.70
C GLN A 182 12.19 -10.25 -6.22
N VAL A 183 12.25 -11.57 -6.45
CA VAL A 183 11.24 -12.54 -6.05
C VAL A 183 11.76 -13.40 -4.91
N ARG A 184 10.92 -13.66 -3.90
CA ARG A 184 11.15 -14.62 -2.80
C ARG A 184 9.91 -15.46 -2.58
N VAL A 185 10.08 -16.63 -1.98
CA VAL A 185 9.00 -17.64 -1.85
C VAL A 185 9.02 -18.37 -0.50
N VAL A 186 7.86 -18.89 -0.09
CA VAL A 186 7.69 -19.91 0.95
C VAL A 186 6.63 -20.92 0.50
N LYS A 187 6.87 -22.22 0.69
CA LYS A 187 5.89 -23.29 0.45
C LYS A 187 4.93 -23.44 1.63
N ILE A 188 3.65 -23.62 1.32
CA ILE A 188 2.54 -23.81 2.26
C ILE A 188 1.79 -25.10 1.92
N ASP A 189 1.05 -25.67 2.88
CA ASP A 189 0.13 -26.77 2.60
C ASP A 189 -1.01 -26.26 1.70
N PRO A 190 -1.33 -26.91 0.56
CA PRO A 190 -2.40 -26.48 -0.35
C PRO A 190 -3.79 -26.47 0.31
N VAL A 191 -4.64 -25.50 -0.08
CA VAL A 191 -6.03 -25.35 0.41
C VAL A 191 -6.98 -25.41 -0.78
N ALA A 192 -7.41 -26.62 -1.12
CA ALA A 192 -8.16 -26.92 -2.32
C ALA A 192 -9.41 -26.03 -2.50
N GLY A 193 -9.57 -25.48 -3.71
CA GLY A 193 -10.74 -24.68 -4.10
C GLY A 193 -10.59 -23.17 -3.86
N GLN A 194 -9.53 -22.71 -3.20
CA GLN A 194 -9.29 -21.28 -2.96
C GLN A 194 -8.53 -20.57 -4.10
N GLY A 195 -7.88 -21.29 -5.02
CA GLY A 195 -7.22 -20.69 -6.18
C GLY A 195 -6.04 -19.80 -5.79
N VAL A 196 -5.91 -18.64 -6.43
CA VAL A 196 -4.81 -17.69 -6.16
C VAL A 196 -5.34 -16.37 -5.60
N VAL A 197 -4.90 -16.02 -4.40
CA VAL A 197 -5.05 -14.65 -3.89
C VAL A 197 -3.90 -13.80 -4.39
N ARG A 198 -4.20 -12.66 -5.00
CA ARG A 198 -3.25 -11.67 -5.50
C ARG A 198 -3.36 -10.40 -4.66
N THR A 199 -2.26 -9.97 -4.05
CA THR A 199 -2.15 -8.63 -3.47
C THR A 199 -1.24 -7.75 -4.31
N SER A 200 -1.57 -6.48 -4.43
CA SER A 200 -0.72 -5.46 -5.04
C SER A 200 -0.67 -4.22 -4.15
N GLN A 201 0.54 -3.71 -3.95
CA GLN A 201 0.80 -2.42 -3.32
C GLN A 201 1.40 -1.48 -4.36
N TRP A 202 0.65 -0.45 -4.74
CA TRP A 202 0.97 0.44 -5.86
C TRP A 202 0.80 1.91 -5.48
N ILE A 203 1.58 2.78 -6.13
CA ILE A 203 1.52 4.22 -5.92
C ILE A 203 0.57 4.85 -6.94
N GLU A 204 -0.58 5.36 -6.49
CA GLU A 204 -1.58 5.99 -7.37
C GLU A 204 -1.05 7.23 -8.11
N GLN A 205 -0.08 7.93 -7.52
CA GLN A 205 0.56 9.10 -8.13
C GLN A 205 1.50 8.65 -9.27
N PRO A 206 1.72 9.45 -10.32
CA PRO A 206 2.77 9.16 -11.31
C PRO A 206 4.18 9.30 -10.70
N TRP A 207 4.34 10.12 -9.67
CA TRP A 207 5.61 10.31 -8.95
C TRP A 207 5.38 10.82 -7.51
N VAL A 208 6.37 10.57 -6.65
CA VAL A 208 6.39 10.94 -5.23
C VAL A 208 7.72 11.61 -4.84
N HIS A 209 7.76 12.30 -3.71
CA HIS A 209 8.97 12.95 -3.18
C HIS A 209 9.70 12.06 -2.16
N ARG A 210 11.01 11.91 -2.37
CA ARG A 210 11.97 11.30 -1.42
C ARG A 210 12.97 12.39 -1.01
N LEU A 211 12.62 13.14 0.04
CA LEU A 211 13.33 14.35 0.45
C LEU A 211 13.45 15.34 -0.74
N SER A 212 14.67 15.62 -1.21
CA SER A 212 14.94 16.48 -2.38
C SER A 212 14.78 15.76 -3.73
N ALA A 213 14.75 14.44 -3.75
CA ALA A 213 14.57 13.64 -4.96
C ALA A 213 13.09 13.37 -5.27
N ARG A 214 12.82 12.83 -6.47
CA ARG A 214 11.52 12.28 -6.87
C ARG A 214 11.68 10.81 -7.24
N ASP A 215 10.70 9.99 -6.89
CA ASP A 215 10.63 8.58 -7.31
C ASP A 215 9.40 8.35 -8.18
N ALA A 216 9.51 7.46 -9.17
CA ALA A 216 8.37 7.06 -10.00
C ALA A 216 7.34 6.26 -9.20
N GLY A 217 6.07 6.63 -9.33
CA GLY A 217 4.93 5.88 -8.81
C GLY A 217 4.46 4.81 -9.79
N ASN A 218 3.14 4.56 -9.84
CA ASN A 218 2.50 3.74 -10.88
C ASN A 218 1.48 4.55 -11.69
N GLY A 219 1.01 5.70 -11.20
CA GLY A 219 0.12 6.60 -11.95
C GLY A 219 -1.28 6.05 -12.24
N ARG A 220 -1.69 4.95 -11.58
CA ARG A 220 -2.93 4.21 -11.87
C ARG A 220 -3.88 4.13 -10.68
N GLY A 221 -5.14 3.82 -10.95
CA GLY A 221 -6.09 3.35 -9.94
C GLY A 221 -5.96 1.85 -9.65
N ALA A 222 -6.80 1.35 -8.75
CA ALA A 222 -6.94 -0.07 -8.49
C ALA A 222 -7.54 -0.80 -9.72
N THR A 223 -7.08 -2.02 -10.01
CA THR A 223 -7.61 -2.84 -11.10
C THR A 223 -7.42 -4.34 -10.85
N LYS A 224 -8.49 -5.11 -11.04
CA LYS A 224 -8.47 -6.59 -10.92
C LYS A 224 -7.52 -7.26 -11.92
N ASP A 225 -7.22 -6.57 -13.02
CA ASP A 225 -6.40 -7.03 -14.14
C ASP A 225 -4.98 -6.47 -14.07
N PHE A 226 -4.49 -6.12 -12.85
CA PHE A 226 -3.15 -5.57 -12.67
C PHE A 226 -2.05 -6.54 -13.15
N ASP A 227 -1.02 -5.97 -13.76
CA ASP A 227 0.22 -6.67 -14.06
C ASP A 227 1.13 -6.66 -12.83
N PRO A 228 1.73 -7.78 -12.38
CA PRO A 228 2.65 -7.77 -11.24
C PRO A 228 3.86 -6.85 -11.42
N GLU A 229 4.25 -6.51 -12.65
CA GLU A 229 5.26 -5.47 -12.93
C GLU A 229 4.73 -4.03 -12.68
N ASP A 230 3.44 -3.78 -12.89
CA ASP A 230 2.79 -2.49 -12.62
C ASP A 230 2.32 -2.37 -11.17
N THR A 231 3.27 -2.59 -10.26
CA THR A 231 3.13 -2.47 -8.80
C THR A 231 4.46 -1.98 -8.21
N LYS A 232 4.54 -1.76 -6.89
CA LYS A 232 5.82 -1.66 -6.18
C LYS A 232 6.16 -2.95 -5.43
N VAL A 233 5.16 -3.58 -4.82
CA VAL A 233 5.27 -4.86 -4.11
C VAL A 233 4.02 -5.70 -4.38
N THR A 234 4.19 -7.00 -4.60
CA THR A 234 3.08 -7.97 -4.54
C THR A 234 3.39 -9.11 -3.60
N ALA A 235 2.34 -9.67 -3.00
CA ALA A 235 2.34 -11.01 -2.43
C ALA A 235 1.20 -11.82 -3.04
N TYR A 236 1.49 -13.01 -3.56
CA TYR A 236 0.55 -13.95 -4.15
C TYR A 236 0.49 -15.18 -3.24
N ILE A 237 -0.71 -15.69 -2.95
CA ILE A 237 -0.93 -16.95 -2.24
C ILE A 237 -1.64 -17.89 -3.21
N ASP A 238 -0.90 -18.83 -3.77
CA ASP A 238 -1.43 -19.90 -4.61
C ASP A 238 -1.74 -21.10 -3.70
N TYR A 239 -3.02 -21.21 -3.35
CA TYR A 239 -3.53 -22.30 -2.53
C TYR A 239 -3.69 -23.61 -3.31
N ASP A 240 -3.70 -23.58 -4.65
CA ASP A 240 -3.78 -24.79 -5.47
C ASP A 240 -2.40 -25.47 -5.56
N ASN A 241 -1.33 -24.68 -5.74
CA ASN A 241 0.06 -25.18 -5.81
C ASN A 241 0.82 -25.19 -4.47
N GLY A 242 0.28 -24.57 -3.41
CA GLY A 242 0.92 -24.54 -2.09
C GLY A 242 2.13 -23.62 -2.01
N ILE A 243 2.01 -22.38 -2.49
CA ILE A 243 3.11 -21.40 -2.41
C ILE A 243 2.63 -19.98 -2.08
N VAL A 244 3.45 -19.26 -1.33
CA VAL A 244 3.41 -17.81 -1.22
C VAL A 244 4.59 -17.22 -1.99
N VAL A 245 4.32 -16.30 -2.91
CA VAL A 245 5.33 -15.59 -3.71
C VAL A 245 5.30 -14.11 -3.33
N MET A 246 6.46 -13.53 -3.01
CA MET A 246 6.62 -12.10 -2.73
C MET A 246 7.57 -11.47 -3.76
N ARG A 247 7.13 -10.40 -4.42
CA ARG A 247 7.89 -9.70 -5.47
C ARG A 247 8.02 -8.22 -5.10
N GLN A 248 9.24 -7.69 -5.19
CA GLN A 248 9.50 -6.24 -5.18
C GLN A 248 10.00 -5.81 -6.55
N ASN A 249 9.38 -4.76 -7.11
CA ASN A 249 9.79 -4.17 -8.38
C ASN A 249 10.87 -3.09 -8.19
N PRO A 250 11.59 -2.70 -9.25
CA PRO A 250 12.58 -1.65 -9.15
C PRO A 250 11.94 -0.32 -8.76
N SER A 251 12.64 0.44 -7.94
CA SER A 251 12.39 1.86 -7.71
C SER A 251 13.22 2.68 -8.70
N ILE A 252 12.61 3.74 -9.24
CA ILE A 252 13.22 4.65 -10.21
C ILE A 252 13.30 6.04 -9.57
N GLU A 253 14.49 6.61 -9.45
CA GLU A 253 14.70 8.04 -9.18
C GLU A 253 14.51 8.82 -10.49
N LEU A 254 13.76 9.92 -10.45
CA LEU A 254 13.44 10.76 -11.60
C LEU A 254 14.23 12.07 -11.58
N ASP A 255 14.88 12.40 -12.71
CA ASP A 255 15.46 13.73 -12.94
C ASP A 255 14.34 14.79 -13.04
N SER A 256 14.74 16.06 -13.01
CA SER A 256 13.96 17.28 -13.24
C SER A 256 13.00 17.22 -14.44
N ASP A 257 13.39 16.61 -15.56
CA ASP A 257 12.58 16.45 -16.77
C ASP A 257 11.58 15.26 -16.71
N GLY A 258 11.75 14.36 -15.73
CA GLY A 258 10.95 13.14 -15.59
C GLY A 258 11.58 11.89 -16.20
N SER A 259 12.82 11.95 -16.69
CA SER A 259 13.58 10.77 -17.12
C SER A 259 14.13 9.95 -15.93
N ALA A 260 14.41 8.67 -16.15
CA ALA A 260 14.93 7.75 -15.15
C ALA A 260 16.43 7.98 -14.87
N LEU A 261 16.74 8.63 -13.74
CA LEU A 261 18.11 8.96 -13.31
C LEU A 261 18.84 7.77 -12.68
N GLN A 262 18.14 6.98 -11.86
CA GLN A 262 18.70 5.79 -11.22
C GLN A 262 17.62 4.73 -10.96
N VAL A 263 17.89 3.49 -11.38
CA VAL A 263 17.01 2.34 -11.12
C VAL A 263 17.70 1.37 -10.16
N LYS A 264 17.00 0.91 -9.13
CA LYS A 264 17.47 -0.13 -8.19
C LYS A 264 16.31 -0.97 -7.67
N THR A 265 16.56 -2.24 -7.37
CA THR A 265 15.57 -3.14 -6.75
C THR A 265 16.00 -3.52 -5.33
N GLY A 266 15.08 -3.42 -4.38
CA GLY A 266 15.28 -3.91 -3.01
C GLY A 266 15.04 -5.41 -2.94
N VAL A 267 15.59 -6.08 -1.93
CA VAL A 267 15.21 -7.46 -1.61
C VAL A 267 14.05 -7.39 -0.61
N PRO A 268 12.85 -7.91 -0.95
CA PRO A 268 11.74 -7.95 0.01
C PRO A 268 12.06 -8.95 1.11
N GLN A 269 11.64 -8.62 2.33
CA GLN A 269 11.85 -9.40 3.54
C GLN A 269 10.50 -9.72 4.19
N GLY A 270 10.47 -10.75 5.03
CA GLY A 270 9.25 -11.15 5.72
C GLY A 270 9.24 -12.63 6.10
N SER A 271 8.11 -13.06 6.63
CA SER A 271 7.88 -14.44 7.03
C SER A 271 6.43 -14.88 6.80
N VAL A 272 6.24 -16.15 6.45
CA VAL A 272 4.94 -16.79 6.31
C VAL A 272 4.70 -17.77 7.46
N THR A 273 3.49 -17.76 8.01
CA THR A 273 3.00 -18.75 8.97
C THR A 273 1.65 -19.29 8.48
N GLN A 274 1.39 -20.59 8.63
CA GLN A 274 0.11 -21.19 8.24
C GLN A 274 -0.56 -21.90 9.42
N ALA A 275 -1.86 -21.68 9.60
CA ALA A 275 -2.69 -22.34 10.60
C ALA A 275 -3.37 -23.60 10.03
N SER A 276 -3.84 -24.49 10.91
CA SER A 276 -4.38 -25.81 10.55
C SER A 276 -5.73 -25.79 9.82
N ASP A 277 -6.37 -24.63 9.72
CA ASP A 277 -7.56 -24.34 8.91
C ASP A 277 -7.22 -23.89 7.48
N GLY A 278 -5.93 -23.74 7.18
CA GLY A 278 -5.43 -23.22 5.91
C GLY A 278 -5.17 -21.72 5.91
N SER A 279 -5.45 -20.99 7.00
CA SER A 279 -5.23 -19.54 7.10
C SER A 279 -3.73 -19.21 7.05
N VAL A 280 -3.36 -18.19 6.27
CA VAL A 280 -1.97 -17.81 6.02
C VAL A 280 -1.73 -16.40 6.57
N ARG A 281 -0.74 -16.25 7.45
CA ARG A 281 -0.25 -14.96 7.94
C ARG A 281 1.04 -14.59 7.21
N ILE A 282 1.09 -13.39 6.63
CA ILE A 282 2.24 -12.85 5.92
C ILE A 282 2.67 -11.57 6.62
N ARG A 283 3.85 -11.62 7.26
CA ARG A 283 4.61 -10.43 7.63
C ARG A 283 5.51 -10.04 6.47
N TYR A 284 5.48 -8.77 6.07
CA TYR A 284 6.23 -8.27 4.92
C TYR A 284 6.91 -6.94 5.22
N ASP A 285 8.07 -6.70 4.59
CA ASP A 285 8.76 -5.42 4.57
C ASP A 285 9.53 -5.26 3.25
N ALA A 286 9.27 -4.16 2.54
CA ALA A 286 9.96 -3.77 1.32
C ALA A 286 10.46 -2.33 1.44
N GLY A 287 11.73 -2.18 1.79
CA GLY A 287 12.42 -0.88 1.81
C GLY A 287 12.72 -0.35 0.40
N ASN A 288 12.66 0.97 0.24
CA ASN A 288 13.07 1.64 -1.00
C ASN A 288 14.62 1.65 -1.11
N PRO A 289 15.23 1.00 -2.13
CA PRO A 289 16.69 0.90 -2.29
C PRO A 289 17.38 2.21 -2.71
N LEU A 290 16.61 3.27 -2.99
CA LEU A 290 17.08 4.63 -3.25
C LEU A 290 17.04 5.52 -2.00
N ALA A 291 16.39 5.09 -0.92
CA ALA A 291 16.37 5.82 0.34
C ALA A 291 17.70 5.70 1.10
N MET A 292 18.06 6.74 1.87
CA MET A 292 19.29 6.77 2.65
C MET A 292 19.22 5.71 3.77
N SER A 293 20.24 4.86 3.89
CA SER A 293 20.22 3.64 4.71
C SER A 293 19.68 3.79 6.15
N PRO A 294 19.99 4.87 6.92
CA PRO A 294 19.43 5.03 8.27
C PRO A 294 17.89 5.15 8.34
N SER A 295 17.24 5.43 7.20
CA SER A 295 15.78 5.54 7.09
C SER A 295 15.09 4.23 6.70
N THR A 296 15.84 3.20 6.27
CA THR A 296 15.31 1.89 5.81
C THR A 296 15.93 0.68 6.53
N ASP A 297 16.89 0.89 7.43
CA ASP A 297 17.50 -0.15 8.25
C ASP A 297 16.57 -0.62 9.40
N ALA A 298 16.41 -1.94 9.55
CA ALA A 298 15.65 -2.57 10.64
C ALA A 298 16.31 -2.37 12.02
N HIS A 299 17.62 -2.19 12.03
CA HIS A 299 18.43 -1.91 13.23
C HIS A 299 18.76 -0.41 13.36
N GLY A 300 18.23 0.41 12.46
CA GLY A 300 18.39 1.86 12.44
C GLY A 300 17.54 2.58 13.50
N PRO A 301 17.74 3.90 13.68
CA PRO A 301 17.11 4.68 14.74
C PRO A 301 15.58 4.83 14.62
N LEU A 302 14.97 4.38 13.52
CA LEU A 302 13.52 4.37 13.33
C LEU A 302 12.87 3.01 13.72
N GLY A 303 13.63 1.92 13.77
CA GLY A 303 13.13 0.57 14.05
C GLY A 303 11.92 0.19 13.18
N SER A 304 10.79 -0.10 13.81
CA SER A 304 9.50 -0.42 13.17
C SER A 304 8.88 0.72 12.35
N HIS A 305 9.35 1.96 12.52
CA HIS A 305 8.84 3.16 11.84
C HIS A 305 9.75 3.61 10.67
N ARG A 306 10.57 2.68 10.16
CA ARG A 306 11.41 2.89 8.97
C ARG A 306 10.56 3.10 7.71
N LEU A 307 11.12 3.79 6.72
CA LEU A 307 10.46 4.12 5.45
C LEU A 307 10.43 2.92 4.49
N SER A 308 9.79 1.84 4.92
CA SER A 308 9.50 0.63 4.14
C SER A 308 7.99 0.43 3.98
N VAL A 309 7.59 -0.22 2.89
CA VAL A 309 6.22 -0.72 2.73
C VAL A 309 6.10 -2.01 3.52
N ASN A 310 5.43 -1.99 4.67
CA ASN A 310 5.44 -3.12 5.60
C ASN A 310 4.05 -3.40 6.23
N GLY A 311 3.90 -4.58 6.82
CA GLY A 311 2.66 -5.02 7.45
C GLY A 311 2.66 -6.48 7.89
N ASP A 312 1.56 -6.86 8.55
CA ASP A 312 1.27 -8.21 9.05
C ASP A 312 -0.20 -8.51 8.72
N LEU A 313 -0.43 -9.31 7.69
CA LEU A 313 -1.77 -9.59 7.14
C LEU A 313 -2.11 -11.07 7.24
N VAL A 314 -3.36 -11.36 7.65
CA VAL A 314 -3.94 -12.69 7.72
C VAL A 314 -4.92 -12.87 6.58
N PHE A 315 -4.76 -13.99 5.86
CA PHE A 315 -5.60 -14.43 4.76
C PHE A 315 -6.31 -15.71 5.20
N THR A 316 -7.61 -15.60 5.43
CA THR A 316 -8.45 -16.67 6.02
C THR A 316 -9.34 -17.29 4.94
N PRO A 317 -9.08 -18.53 4.49
CA PRO A 317 -9.97 -19.28 3.62
C PRO A 317 -11.40 -19.40 4.16
N GLY A 318 -12.38 -19.36 3.26
CA GLY A 318 -13.78 -19.54 3.62
C GLY A 318 -14.66 -20.00 2.46
N PRO A 319 -15.93 -20.39 2.73
CA PRO A 319 -16.87 -20.83 1.69
C PRO A 319 -17.25 -19.71 0.70
N GLY A 320 -17.12 -18.45 1.09
CA GLY A 320 -17.30 -17.28 0.20
C GLY A 320 -16.01 -16.83 -0.49
N GLY A 321 -14.96 -17.65 -0.46
CA GLY A 321 -13.58 -17.27 -0.75
C GLY A 321 -12.87 -16.71 0.48
N VAL A 322 -11.67 -16.16 0.27
CA VAL A 322 -10.77 -15.66 1.32
C VAL A 322 -11.27 -14.34 1.92
N HIS A 323 -11.05 -14.16 3.22
CA HIS A 323 -11.17 -12.90 3.94
C HIS A 323 -9.78 -12.39 4.35
N VAL A 324 -9.63 -11.07 4.57
CA VAL A 324 -8.34 -10.43 4.91
C VAL A 324 -8.50 -9.53 6.13
N ASP A 325 -7.62 -9.74 7.10
CA ASP A 325 -7.47 -8.95 8.33
C ASP A 325 -6.00 -8.60 8.57
N GLY A 326 -5.71 -7.73 9.53
CA GLY A 326 -4.35 -7.46 10.03
C GLY A 326 -4.00 -5.98 10.03
N THR A 327 -2.72 -5.65 10.05
CA THR A 327 -2.22 -4.28 10.24
C THR A 327 -1.18 -3.95 9.16
N ARG A 328 -1.28 -2.78 8.51
CA ARG A 328 -0.35 -2.37 7.44
C ARG A 328 0.02 -0.89 7.49
N THR A 329 1.10 -0.51 6.81
CA THR A 329 1.47 0.91 6.66
C THR A 329 0.38 1.72 5.97
N ASP A 330 0.20 2.99 6.36
CA ASP A 330 -0.76 3.95 5.78
C ASP A 330 -0.47 4.31 4.30
N TYR A 331 0.58 3.74 3.73
CA TYR A 331 1.03 3.94 2.37
C TYR A 331 1.77 2.69 1.86
N PRO A 332 1.68 2.33 0.56
CA PRO A 332 0.87 2.96 -0.49
C PRO A 332 -0.56 2.35 -0.48
N SER A 333 -1.29 2.40 -1.61
CA SER A 333 -2.59 1.74 -1.72
C SER A 333 -2.42 0.21 -1.82
N LEU A 334 -3.36 -0.57 -1.28
CA LEU A 334 -3.42 -2.03 -1.34
C LEU A 334 -4.69 -2.50 -2.05
N GLU A 335 -4.54 -3.45 -2.97
CA GLU A 335 -5.65 -4.12 -3.65
C GLU A 335 -5.47 -5.63 -3.51
N VAL A 336 -6.55 -6.34 -3.19
CA VAL A 336 -6.56 -7.80 -3.03
C VAL A 336 -7.69 -8.40 -3.86
N TYR A 337 -7.32 -9.33 -4.73
CA TYR A 337 -8.23 -10.10 -5.57
C TYR A 337 -8.00 -11.59 -5.34
N GLN A 338 -9.02 -12.41 -5.58
CA GLN A 338 -8.94 -13.87 -5.55
C GLN A 338 -9.42 -14.42 -6.88
N ASP A 339 -8.52 -15.07 -7.61
CA ASP A 339 -8.85 -15.83 -8.83
C ASP A 339 -9.26 -17.24 -8.40
N LEU A 340 -10.55 -17.56 -8.48
CA LEU A 340 -11.09 -18.86 -8.09
C LEU A 340 -10.86 -19.91 -9.19
N PRO A 341 -10.71 -21.21 -8.86
CA PRO A 341 -10.44 -22.26 -9.86
C PRO A 341 -11.49 -22.40 -10.98
N GLY A 342 -12.69 -21.85 -10.79
CA GLY A 342 -13.72 -21.72 -11.83
C GLY A 342 -13.48 -20.60 -12.86
N GLY A 343 -12.34 -19.91 -12.82
CA GLY A 343 -11.97 -18.83 -13.74
C GLY A 343 -12.59 -17.47 -13.43
N SER A 344 -13.13 -17.27 -12.23
CA SER A 344 -13.75 -16.01 -11.81
C SER A 344 -12.89 -15.27 -10.77
N THR A 345 -12.61 -13.99 -11.03
CA THR A 345 -11.92 -13.10 -10.09
C THR A 345 -12.91 -12.40 -9.17
N ARG A 346 -12.72 -12.53 -7.85
CA ARG A 346 -13.43 -11.78 -6.81
C ARG A 346 -12.54 -10.65 -6.28
N THR A 347 -13.10 -9.45 -6.10
CA THR A 347 -12.48 -8.41 -5.26
C THR A 347 -12.64 -8.80 -3.80
N VAL A 348 -11.54 -8.84 -3.05
CA VAL A 348 -11.51 -9.17 -1.62
C VAL A 348 -11.38 -7.91 -0.78
N LEU A 349 -10.44 -7.02 -1.14
CA LEU A 349 -10.18 -5.75 -0.47
C LEU A 349 -9.70 -4.70 -1.49
N ILE A 350 -10.12 -3.45 -1.30
CA ILE A 350 -9.47 -2.28 -1.89
C ILE A 350 -9.28 -1.28 -0.75
N ASP A 351 -8.03 -0.97 -0.44
CA ASP A 351 -7.60 -0.11 0.65
C ASP A 351 -6.72 1.02 0.10
N PRO A 352 -7.29 2.20 -0.21
CA PRO A 352 -6.53 3.32 -0.75
C PRO A 352 -5.54 3.87 0.30
N ALA A 353 -4.37 4.30 -0.17
CA ALA A 353 -3.39 5.02 0.64
C ALA A 353 -4.06 6.14 1.45
N GLN A 354 -3.69 6.27 2.72
CA GLN A 354 -4.29 7.26 3.62
C GLN A 354 -4.16 8.69 3.06
N SER A 355 -3.14 8.93 2.22
CA SER A 355 -2.85 10.17 1.50
C SER A 355 -2.56 9.95 0.02
N GLY A 356 -3.25 10.68 -0.86
CA GLY A 356 -3.04 10.65 -2.33
C GLY A 356 -2.11 11.74 -2.90
N GLY A 357 -1.31 12.42 -2.06
CA GLY A 357 -0.41 13.50 -2.49
C GLY A 357 1.05 13.05 -2.61
N SER A 358 1.86 13.65 -3.49
CA SER A 358 3.23 13.18 -3.78
C SER A 358 4.20 13.17 -2.60
N HIS A 359 3.97 13.90 -1.51
CA HIS A 359 4.77 13.76 -0.27
C HIS A 359 4.30 12.63 0.67
N ALA A 360 3.28 11.86 0.30
CA ALA A 360 2.68 10.84 1.15
C ALA A 360 3.66 9.81 1.74
N PRO A 361 4.65 9.25 1.02
CA PRO A 361 5.55 8.24 1.60
C PRO A 361 6.22 8.72 2.90
N MET A 362 6.71 9.97 2.91
CA MET A 362 7.42 10.56 4.04
C MET A 362 6.58 10.70 5.31
N PHE A 363 5.26 10.86 5.17
CA PHE A 363 4.35 11.16 6.28
C PHE A 363 3.36 10.04 6.61
N ASN A 364 3.45 8.89 5.92
CA ASN A 364 2.50 7.79 6.06
C ASN A 364 3.20 6.41 6.12
N LEU A 365 4.42 6.22 5.58
CA LEU A 365 5.18 4.97 5.82
C LEU A 365 5.55 4.72 7.31
N PRO A 366 5.79 5.73 8.17
CA PRO A 366 6.04 5.50 9.60
C PRO A 366 4.82 5.07 10.43
N PHE A 367 3.62 5.06 9.84
CA PHE A 367 2.34 4.88 10.53
C PHE A 367 1.53 3.73 9.92
N HIS A 368 0.60 3.19 10.71
CA HIS A 368 -0.14 1.98 10.38
C HIS A 368 -1.62 2.09 10.77
N HIS A 369 -2.46 1.34 10.05
CA HIS A 369 -3.87 1.12 10.40
C HIS A 369 -4.24 -0.36 10.32
N ASP A 370 -5.38 -0.70 10.91
CA ASP A 370 -5.96 -2.04 10.87
C ASP A 370 -6.92 -2.23 9.69
N ILE A 371 -6.84 -3.40 9.06
CA ILE A 371 -7.80 -3.95 8.10
C ILE A 371 -8.68 -4.96 8.84
N GLY A 372 -10.01 -4.85 8.66
CA GLY A 372 -10.97 -5.81 9.19
C GLY A 372 -10.92 -5.90 10.72
N ALA A 373 -10.60 -7.08 11.23
CA ALA A 373 -10.43 -7.37 12.66
C ALA A 373 -9.06 -6.89 13.22
N GLY A 374 -8.18 -6.34 12.38
CA GLY A 374 -6.87 -5.83 12.77
C GLY A 374 -5.97 -6.90 13.39
N GLY A 375 -5.10 -6.49 14.30
CA GLY A 375 -4.22 -7.40 15.04
C GLY A 375 -4.93 -8.47 15.89
N THR A 376 -6.25 -8.44 16.07
CA THR A 376 -6.97 -9.52 16.76
C THR A 376 -7.00 -10.83 15.95
N ALA A 377 -6.86 -10.75 14.63
CA ALA A 377 -6.74 -11.91 13.73
C ALA A 377 -5.43 -12.70 13.89
N PHE A 378 -4.47 -12.19 14.67
CA PHE A 378 -3.18 -12.86 14.91
C PHE A 378 -3.26 -13.97 15.96
N ALA A 379 -4.26 -13.94 16.85
CA ALA A 379 -4.39 -14.87 17.97
C ALA A 379 -4.38 -16.38 17.60
N PRO A 380 -5.00 -16.85 16.49
CA PRO A 380 -4.89 -18.25 16.04
C PRO A 380 -3.45 -18.67 15.69
N PHE A 381 -2.59 -17.75 15.29
CA PHE A 381 -1.18 -18.01 14.99
C PHE A 381 -0.32 -17.90 16.25
N ASP A 382 -0.56 -16.89 17.09
CA ASP A 382 0.20 -16.65 18.32
C ASP A 382 -0.06 -17.72 19.40
N HIS A 383 -1.16 -18.47 19.29
CA HIS A 383 -1.55 -19.55 20.20
C HIS A 383 -1.84 -20.90 19.50
N GLY A 384 -1.59 -21.03 18.19
CA GLY A 384 -1.93 -22.24 17.43
C GLY A 384 -0.90 -23.38 17.50
N GLY A 385 0.30 -23.10 18.02
CA GLY A 385 1.43 -24.02 18.05
C GLY A 385 1.31 -25.14 19.09
N SER A 386 2.44 -25.81 19.33
CA SER A 386 2.55 -26.95 20.24
C SER A 386 2.37 -26.55 21.71
N TRP A 387 1.94 -27.50 22.52
CA TRP A 387 1.80 -27.32 23.97
C TRP A 387 3.17 -27.25 24.65
N ASN A 388 3.36 -26.28 25.54
CA ASN A 388 4.56 -26.15 26.35
C ASN A 388 4.29 -26.60 27.80
N PRO A 389 4.57 -27.86 28.17
CA PRO A 389 4.24 -28.41 29.49
C PRO A 389 5.06 -27.80 30.64
N ARG A 390 6.05 -26.94 30.36
CA ARG A 390 6.79 -26.20 31.40
C ARG A 390 6.06 -24.93 31.86
N PHE A 391 5.20 -24.37 31.00
CA PHE A 391 4.54 -23.08 31.24
C PHE A 391 3.01 -23.15 31.11
N ASP A 392 2.45 -24.33 30.81
CA ASP A 392 1.01 -24.61 30.68
C ASP A 392 0.29 -23.71 29.65
N VAL A 393 0.97 -23.42 28.54
CA VAL A 393 0.50 -22.57 27.44
C VAL A 393 0.82 -23.18 26.07
N ARG A 394 0.03 -22.81 25.05
CA ARG A 394 0.41 -23.04 23.66
C ARG A 394 1.48 -22.06 23.21
N THR A 395 2.38 -22.53 22.34
CA THR A 395 3.35 -21.69 21.65
C THR A 395 2.74 -21.04 20.40
N PRO A 396 3.36 -19.98 19.85
CA PRO A 396 3.07 -19.53 18.49
C PRO A 396 3.39 -20.62 17.46
N ILE A 397 2.68 -20.63 16.33
CA ILE A 397 3.06 -21.44 15.17
C ILE A 397 4.38 -20.89 14.61
N PRO A 398 5.39 -21.74 14.32
CA PRO A 398 6.66 -21.29 13.74
C PRO A 398 6.47 -20.55 12.41
N ALA A 399 7.01 -19.33 12.34
CA ALA A 399 7.13 -18.58 11.10
C ALA A 399 8.32 -19.08 10.27
N THR A 400 8.15 -19.17 8.95
CA THR A 400 9.22 -19.46 7.98
C THR A 400 9.54 -18.20 7.18
N ASP A 401 10.79 -17.78 7.17
CA ASP A 401 11.24 -16.60 6.43
C ASP A 401 11.27 -16.82 4.90
N PHE A 402 11.07 -15.76 4.14
CA PHE A 402 11.06 -15.79 2.67
C PHE A 402 12.42 -16.16 2.06
N GLY A 403 12.47 -17.25 1.28
CA GLY A 403 13.68 -17.79 0.65
C GLY A 403 13.76 -17.61 -0.87
N PRO A 404 14.84 -18.10 -1.51
CA PRO A 404 15.02 -18.03 -2.97
C PRO A 404 14.13 -19.04 -3.72
N THR A 405 13.81 -18.74 -4.98
CA THR A 405 13.03 -19.59 -5.88
C THR A 405 13.69 -20.94 -6.18
N THR A 406 15.03 -20.98 -6.24
CA THR A 406 15.83 -22.21 -6.44
C THR A 406 15.82 -23.17 -5.24
N ALA A 407 15.48 -22.69 -4.04
CA ALA A 407 15.39 -23.52 -2.83
C ALA A 407 14.30 -22.99 -1.89
N PRO A 408 13.00 -23.14 -2.25
CA PRO A 408 11.90 -22.59 -1.47
C PRO A 408 11.79 -23.28 -0.10
N PRO A 409 11.89 -22.55 1.02
CA PRO A 409 11.65 -23.11 2.35
C PRO A 409 10.16 -23.39 2.53
N SER A 410 9.81 -24.28 3.46
CA SER A 410 8.41 -24.63 3.77
C SER A 410 8.00 -24.14 5.17
N VAL A 411 6.71 -23.85 5.36
CA VAL A 411 6.14 -23.73 6.71
C VAL A 411 6.25 -25.06 7.46
N SER A 412 6.32 -24.99 8.80
CA SER A 412 6.24 -26.18 9.65
C SER A 412 4.79 -26.66 9.72
N SER A 413 4.45 -27.74 9.03
CA SER A 413 3.08 -28.27 9.03
C SER A 413 2.64 -28.67 10.44
N ALA A 414 1.49 -28.16 10.88
CA ALA A 414 0.96 -28.39 12.23
C ALA A 414 0.50 -29.84 12.45
N SER A 415 0.47 -30.66 11.39
CA SER A 415 0.03 -32.06 11.36
C SER A 415 1.05 -33.07 11.94
N GLY A 416 1.88 -32.63 12.89
CA GLY A 416 2.73 -33.50 13.69
C GLY A 416 1.89 -34.51 14.47
N ARG A 417 1.88 -35.77 14.02
CA ARG A 417 1.21 -36.89 14.70
C ARG A 417 1.59 -36.89 16.19
N PRO A 418 0.64 -37.06 17.12
CA PRO A 418 0.97 -37.39 18.50
C PRO A 418 1.93 -38.58 18.52
N GLY A 419 3.04 -38.43 19.24
CA GLY A 419 4.10 -39.45 19.26
C GLY A 419 3.54 -40.80 19.71
N GLY A 420 3.81 -41.85 18.92
CA GLY A 420 3.45 -43.20 19.32
C GLY A 420 4.13 -43.56 20.63
N VAL A 421 3.36 -44.01 21.62
CA VAL A 421 3.88 -44.45 22.91
C VAL A 421 4.81 -45.65 22.66
N PRO A 422 6.06 -45.63 23.16
CA PRO A 422 6.93 -46.80 23.10
C PRO A 422 6.32 -47.97 23.88
N ALA A 423 6.34 -49.16 23.29
CA ALA A 423 6.01 -50.43 23.94
C ALA A 423 7.31 -51.17 24.32
#